data_AF-Q4KPM4-F1
#
_entry.id   AF-Q4KPM4-F1
#
_cell.length_a   1.000
_cell.length_b   1.000
_cell.length_c   1.000
_cell.angle_alpha   90.00
_cell.angle_beta   90.00
_cell.angle_gamma   90.00
#
_symmetry.space_group_name_H-M   'P 1'
#
loop_
_entity.id
_entity.type
_entity.pdbx_description
1 polymer ?
#
loop_
_entity_poly.entity_id
_entity_poly.type
_entity_poly.pdbx_seq_one_letter_code
_entity_poly.pdbx_strand_id
1 'polypeptide(L)'
;MFSNLSKRWAQRTLSKSFYSTATDAASKSGKLTQKLVTAGVAAAGITASTLLYADSLTAEAMTAAEHGLHAPAYAWSHNGPFETFDHASIRRGYQVYREVCAACHSLDRVAWRTLVGVSHTNEEVRNMAEEFEYDDEPDEQGNPKKRPGKLSDYIPGPYPNEQAARAANQGALPPDLSLIVKARHGGCDYIFSLLTGYPDEPP
;
A
#
# COMPACT_ATOMS: atom_id res chain seq x y z
N MET A 1 20.32 -30.86 51.30
CA MET A 1 19.43 -32.03 51.51
C MET A 1 18.78 -32.35 50.17
N PHE A 2 19.06 -33.56 49.66
CA PHE A 2 18.43 -34.29 48.55
C PHE A 2 18.50 -33.63 47.14
N SER A 3 19.45 -33.98 46.27
CA SER A 3 19.75 -35.25 45.56
C SER A 3 18.99 -35.41 44.24
N ASN A 4 19.77 -35.37 43.14
CA ASN A 4 19.69 -36.17 41.92
C ASN A 4 18.35 -36.80 41.52
N LEU A 5 17.87 -36.45 40.33
CA LEU A 5 17.36 -37.43 39.38
C LEU A 5 17.50 -36.90 37.94
N SER A 6 18.58 -37.33 37.31
CA SER A 6 18.77 -37.31 35.86
C SER A 6 17.64 -38.08 35.17
N LYS A 7 16.94 -37.44 34.23
CA LYS A 7 16.23 -38.15 33.17
C LYS A 7 16.68 -37.60 31.82
N ARG A 8 17.67 -38.29 31.27
CA ARG A 8 17.99 -38.34 29.85
C ARG A 8 16.70 -38.63 29.08
N TRP A 9 16.23 -37.68 28.28
CA TRP A 9 15.29 -37.97 27.20
C TRP A 9 16.06 -37.87 25.90
N ALA A 10 16.29 -39.05 25.32
CA ALA A 10 16.99 -39.21 24.06
C ALA A 10 16.23 -38.48 22.95
N GLN A 11 16.91 -37.60 22.22
CA GLN A 11 16.48 -37.15 20.91
C GLN A 11 16.30 -38.39 20.03
N ARG A 12 15.05 -38.78 19.78
CA ARG A 12 14.71 -39.69 18.69
C ARG A 12 14.88 -38.91 17.39
N THR A 13 16.14 -38.84 16.93
CA THR A 13 16.43 -38.61 15.52
C THR A 13 15.81 -39.77 14.75
N LEU A 14 14.71 -39.52 14.04
CA LEU A 14 14.24 -40.42 12.99
C LEU A 14 15.22 -40.29 11.82
N SER A 15 16.42 -40.87 11.98
CA SER A 15 17.23 -41.29 10.84
C SER A 15 16.45 -42.41 10.16
N LYS A 16 15.62 -42.07 9.19
CA LYS A 16 15.17 -43.07 8.21
C LYS A 16 16.39 -43.36 7.34
N SER A 17 17.13 -44.38 7.76
CA SER A 17 18.12 -45.06 6.96
C SER A 17 17.48 -45.42 5.62
N PHE A 18 17.85 -44.70 4.56
CA PHE A 18 17.58 -45.14 3.20
C PHE A 18 18.48 -46.36 2.96
N TYR A 19 17.94 -47.55 3.21
CA TYR A 19 18.53 -48.77 2.70
C TYR A 19 18.42 -48.73 1.18
N SER A 20 19.48 -48.29 0.50
CA SER A 20 19.63 -48.59 -0.92
C SER A 20 19.99 -50.06 -1.04
N THR A 21 18.99 -50.94 -1.04
CA THR A 21 19.15 -52.22 -1.73
C THR A 21 19.06 -51.92 -3.22
N ALA A 22 20.16 -51.46 -3.79
CA ALA A 22 20.39 -51.58 -5.22
C ALA A 22 20.62 -53.07 -5.49
N THR A 23 19.51 -53.82 -5.60
CA THR A 23 19.55 -55.10 -6.28
C THR A 23 19.53 -54.77 -7.78
N ASP A 24 20.71 -54.86 -8.40
CA ASP A 24 20.85 -54.98 -9.85
C ASP A 24 20.14 -56.26 -10.32
N ALA A 25 18.82 -56.17 -10.43
CA ALA A 25 17.99 -57.13 -11.14
C ALA A 25 17.60 -56.48 -12.46
N ALA A 26 18.53 -56.53 -13.42
CA ALA A 26 18.26 -56.23 -14.82
C ALA A 26 17.29 -57.29 -15.39
N SER A 27 16.01 -57.17 -15.05
CA SER A 27 14.93 -57.87 -15.73
C SER A 27 14.82 -57.27 -17.14
N LYS A 28 15.05 -58.09 -18.17
CA LYS A 28 14.76 -57.73 -19.57
C LYS A 28 13.25 -57.58 -19.74
N SER A 29 12.72 -56.47 -19.27
CA SER A 29 11.32 -56.10 -19.41
C SER A 29 11.05 -55.75 -20.86
N GLY A 30 10.01 -56.34 -21.45
CA GLY A 30 9.65 -56.10 -22.84
C GLY A 30 9.45 -54.61 -23.14
N LYS A 31 9.73 -54.19 -24.38
CA LYS A 31 9.55 -52.78 -24.83
C LYS A 31 8.16 -52.23 -24.49
N LEU A 32 7.15 -53.10 -24.37
CA LEU A 32 5.79 -52.75 -23.98
C LEU A 32 5.67 -52.38 -22.49
N THR A 33 6.23 -53.17 -21.57
CA THR A 33 6.20 -52.88 -20.14
C THR A 33 6.98 -51.61 -19.80
N GLN A 34 8.12 -51.37 -20.47
CA GLN A 34 8.89 -50.14 -20.28
C GLN A 34 8.11 -48.89 -20.74
N LYS A 35 7.38 -48.99 -21.86
CA LYS A 35 6.50 -47.90 -22.35
C LYS A 35 5.30 -47.64 -21.43
N LEU A 36 4.70 -48.70 -20.86
CA LEU A 36 3.57 -48.55 -19.95
C LEU A 36 4.00 -47.93 -18.62
N VAL A 37 5.17 -48.30 -18.09
CA VAL A 37 5.72 -47.70 -16.87
C VAL A 37 6.08 -46.23 -17.09
N THR A 38 6.74 -45.87 -18.20
CA THR A 38 7.07 -44.47 -18.48
C THR A 38 5.83 -43.61 -18.72
N ALA A 39 4.82 -44.14 -19.43
CA ALA A 39 3.54 -43.44 -19.61
C ALA A 39 2.79 -43.25 -18.28
N GLY A 40 2.79 -44.27 -17.41
CA GLY A 40 2.18 -44.19 -16.08
C GLY A 40 2.85 -43.16 -15.18
N VAL A 41 4.19 -43.12 -15.15
CA VAL A 41 4.96 -42.13 -14.39
C VAL A 41 4.74 -40.72 -14.93
N ALA A 42 4.73 -40.53 -16.26
CA ALA A 42 4.48 -39.23 -16.88
C ALA A 42 3.06 -38.73 -16.57
N ALA A 43 2.04 -39.59 -16.70
CA ALA A 43 0.66 -39.23 -16.39
C ALA A 43 0.48 -38.87 -14.91
N ALA A 44 1.05 -39.64 -13.99
CA ALA A 44 1.01 -39.35 -12.56
C ALA A 44 1.75 -38.05 -12.22
N GLY A 45 2.91 -37.81 -12.82
CA GLY A 45 3.68 -36.57 -12.62
C GLY A 45 2.93 -35.33 -13.10
N ILE A 46 2.32 -35.38 -14.29
CA ILE A 46 1.51 -34.28 -14.83
C ILE A 46 0.28 -34.04 -13.93
N THR A 47 -0.42 -35.10 -13.54
CA THR A 47 -1.63 -34.99 -12.70
C THR A 47 -1.32 -34.44 -11.32
N ALA A 48 -0.24 -34.88 -10.68
CA ALA A 48 0.19 -34.32 -9.39
C ALA A 48 0.58 -32.84 -9.54
N SER A 49 1.27 -32.48 -10.63
CA SER A 49 1.66 -31.09 -10.88
C SER A 49 0.47 -30.18 -11.15
N THR A 50 -0.54 -30.64 -11.89
CA THR A 50 -1.77 -29.85 -12.14
C THR A 50 -2.62 -29.71 -10.89
N LEU A 51 -2.70 -30.74 -10.04
CA LEU A 51 -3.40 -30.67 -8.76
C LEU A 51 -2.70 -29.71 -7.78
N LEU A 52 -1.38 -29.79 -7.65
CA LEU A 52 -0.62 -28.85 -6.81
C LEU A 52 -0.68 -27.42 -7.36
N TYR A 53 -0.69 -27.24 -8.69
CA TYR A 53 -0.89 -25.93 -9.30
C TYR A 53 -2.30 -25.39 -9.03
N ALA A 54 -3.34 -26.22 -9.14
CA ALA A 54 -4.71 -25.82 -8.83
C ALA A 54 -4.87 -25.42 -7.35
N ASP A 55 -4.26 -26.17 -6.42
CA ASP A 55 -4.26 -25.85 -4.99
C ASP A 55 -3.50 -24.55 -4.68
N SER A 56 -2.42 -24.27 -5.41
CA SER A 56 -1.67 -23.02 -5.29
C SER A 56 -2.43 -21.78 -5.78
N LEU A 57 -3.43 -21.95 -6.65
CA LEU A 57 -4.30 -20.87 -7.12
C LEU A 57 -5.38 -20.51 -6.08
N THR A 58 -5.69 -21.43 -5.17
CA THR A 58 -6.67 -21.25 -4.09
C THR A 58 -6.03 -20.99 -2.73
N ALA A 59 -4.71 -20.86 -2.65
CA ALA A 59 -4.04 -20.42 -1.45
C ALA A 59 -4.41 -18.95 -1.17
N GLU A 60 -5.42 -18.74 -0.33
CA GLU A 60 -5.76 -17.42 0.18
C GLU A 60 -4.60 -16.92 1.06
N ALA A 61 -3.78 -16.04 0.47
CA ALA A 61 -2.62 -15.49 1.16
C ALA A 61 -2.98 -14.61 2.37
N MET A 62 -4.23 -14.14 2.45
CA MET A 62 -4.75 -13.14 3.39
C MET A 62 -6.24 -13.44 3.67
N THR A 63 -6.75 -13.16 4.87
CA THR A 63 -8.21 -13.16 5.12
C THR A 63 -8.84 -11.84 4.68
N ALA A 64 -10.18 -11.75 4.72
CA ALA A 64 -10.89 -10.51 4.43
C ALA A 64 -10.52 -9.36 5.39
N ALA A 65 -10.10 -9.67 6.62
CA ALA A 65 -9.65 -8.65 7.57
C ALA A 65 -8.33 -8.01 7.14
N GLU A 66 -7.34 -8.82 6.71
CA GLU A 66 -6.05 -8.26 6.23
C GLU A 66 -6.18 -7.64 4.85
N HIS A 67 -7.06 -8.15 3.98
CA HIS A 67 -7.32 -7.53 2.68
C HIS A 67 -8.05 -6.19 2.83
N GLY A 68 -8.90 -6.07 3.85
CA GLY A 68 -9.83 -4.95 4.02
C GLY A 68 -11.11 -5.15 3.22
N LEU A 69 -12.21 -4.62 3.75
CA LEU A 69 -13.48 -4.66 3.04
C LEU A 69 -13.43 -3.76 1.80
N HIS A 70 -13.78 -4.31 0.64
CA HIS A 70 -13.75 -3.56 -0.61
C HIS A 70 -14.81 -2.46 -0.62
N ALA A 71 -14.42 -1.26 -1.08
CA ALA A 71 -15.35 -0.14 -1.20
C ALA A 71 -16.42 -0.42 -2.28
N PRO A 72 -17.67 0.04 -2.07
CA PRO A 72 -18.70 -0.02 -3.11
C PRO A 72 -18.40 1.00 -4.23
N ALA A 73 -18.98 0.80 -5.41
CA ALA A 73 -18.83 1.73 -6.52
C ALA A 73 -19.82 2.90 -6.38
N TYR A 74 -19.32 4.09 -6.06
CA TYR A 74 -20.15 5.30 -6.02
C TYR A 74 -20.28 5.91 -7.41
N ALA A 75 -21.43 6.54 -7.69
CA ALA A 75 -21.69 7.25 -8.93
C ALA A 75 -21.17 8.69 -8.87
N TRP A 76 -19.85 8.86 -9.02
CA TRP A 76 -19.20 10.16 -9.11
C TRP A 76 -19.58 10.88 -10.40
N SER A 77 -19.65 12.22 -10.34
CA SER A 77 -19.95 13.07 -11.50
C SER A 77 -18.92 13.01 -12.63
N HIS A 78 -17.75 12.39 -12.38
CA HIS A 78 -16.61 12.31 -13.29
C HIS A 78 -16.19 10.86 -13.60
N ASN A 79 -17.11 9.88 -13.47
CA ASN A 79 -16.77 8.47 -13.74
C ASN A 79 -16.66 8.13 -15.23
N GLY A 80 -17.54 8.71 -16.05
CA GLY A 80 -17.64 8.31 -17.44
C GLY A 80 -16.52 8.90 -18.32
N PRO A 81 -16.44 8.45 -19.58
CA PRO A 81 -15.33 8.77 -20.47
C PRO A 81 -15.33 10.21 -21.01
N PHE A 82 -16.43 10.95 -20.84
CA PHE A 82 -16.59 12.31 -21.38
C PHE A 82 -16.90 13.35 -20.29
N GLU A 83 -17.17 12.89 -19.08
CA GLU A 83 -17.43 13.69 -17.92
C GLU A 83 -16.14 14.36 -17.42
N THR A 84 -16.30 15.55 -16.86
CA THR A 84 -15.21 16.32 -16.26
C THR A 84 -15.44 16.46 -14.76
N PHE A 85 -14.46 17.03 -14.06
CA PHE A 85 -14.62 17.34 -12.65
C PHE A 85 -15.65 18.44 -12.41
N ASP A 86 -16.40 18.31 -11.31
CA ASP A 86 -17.18 19.42 -10.76
C ASP A 86 -16.23 20.40 -10.03
N HIS A 87 -15.91 21.51 -10.67
CA HIS A 87 -14.99 22.53 -10.13
C HIS A 87 -15.53 23.20 -8.84
N ALA A 88 -16.86 23.26 -8.65
CA ALA A 88 -17.43 23.75 -7.40
C ALA A 88 -17.18 22.74 -6.25
N SER A 89 -17.23 21.45 -6.54
CA SER A 89 -16.81 20.40 -5.60
C SER A 89 -15.31 20.46 -5.30
N ILE A 90 -14.46 20.69 -6.31
CA ILE A 90 -13.01 20.89 -6.08
C ILE A 90 -12.77 22.06 -5.13
N ARG A 91 -13.45 23.19 -5.33
CA ARG A 91 -13.31 24.37 -4.45
C ARG A 91 -13.69 24.05 -3.00
N ARG A 92 -14.84 23.39 -2.78
CA ARG A 92 -15.26 22.96 -1.43
C ARG A 92 -14.30 21.92 -0.84
N GLY A 93 -13.83 20.99 -1.65
CA GLY A 93 -12.86 19.97 -1.25
C GLY A 93 -11.51 20.57 -0.81
N TYR A 94 -11.04 21.62 -1.49
CA TYR A 94 -9.85 22.37 -1.07
C TYR A 94 -10.06 23.03 0.29
N GLN A 95 -11.23 23.62 0.54
CA GLN A 95 -11.55 24.20 1.85
C GLN A 95 -11.52 23.13 2.96
N VAL A 96 -12.10 21.95 2.73
CA VAL A 96 -12.02 20.82 3.68
C VAL A 96 -10.56 20.39 3.91
N TYR A 97 -9.76 20.27 2.84
CA TYR A 97 -8.34 19.99 2.98
C TYR A 97 -7.64 21.04 3.85
N ARG A 98 -7.86 22.33 3.56
CA ARG A 98 -7.24 23.44 4.27
C ARG A 98 -7.60 23.45 5.76
N GLU A 99 -8.88 23.29 6.09
CA GLU A 99 -9.41 23.47 7.44
C GLU A 99 -9.27 22.22 8.33
N VAL A 100 -9.12 21.03 7.73
CA VAL A 100 -9.06 19.76 8.46
C VAL A 100 -7.74 19.03 8.24
N CYS A 101 -7.39 18.76 6.97
CA CYS A 101 -6.31 17.84 6.64
C CYS A 101 -4.92 18.47 6.69
N ALA A 102 -4.81 19.76 6.34
CA ALA A 102 -3.54 20.46 6.17
C ALA A 102 -2.72 20.56 7.47
N ALA A 103 -3.34 20.33 8.64
CA ALA A 103 -2.64 20.24 9.91
C ALA A 103 -1.77 18.98 10.04
N CYS A 104 -2.08 17.91 9.31
CA CYS A 104 -1.35 16.62 9.41
C CYS A 104 -0.84 16.08 8.08
N HIS A 105 -1.47 16.43 6.96
CA HIS A 105 -1.13 15.91 5.64
C HIS A 105 -0.52 16.97 4.73
N SER A 106 0.64 16.64 4.13
CA SER A 106 1.23 17.45 3.08
C SER A 106 0.52 17.27 1.73
N LEU A 107 0.78 18.22 0.83
CA LEU A 107 0.30 18.22 -0.55
C LEU A 107 1.41 18.73 -1.48
N ASP A 108 2.60 18.13 -1.34
CA ASP A 108 3.88 18.68 -1.79
C ASP A 108 4.01 18.84 -3.30
N ARG A 109 3.15 18.19 -4.08
CA ARG A 109 3.19 18.23 -5.56
C ARG A 109 2.17 19.18 -6.17
N VAL A 110 1.39 19.89 -5.35
CA VAL A 110 0.40 20.88 -5.81
C VAL A 110 0.94 22.28 -5.54
N ALA A 111 1.12 23.05 -6.62
CA ALA A 111 1.55 24.44 -6.52
C ALA A 111 0.36 25.39 -6.50
N TRP A 112 0.52 26.56 -5.89
CA TRP A 112 -0.54 27.58 -5.82
C TRP A 112 -1.13 27.90 -7.19
N ARG A 113 -0.27 28.09 -8.20
CA ARG A 113 -0.68 28.39 -9.59
C ARG A 113 -1.65 27.38 -10.20
N THR A 114 -1.68 26.12 -9.78
CA THR A 114 -2.55 25.12 -10.40
C THR A 114 -4.01 25.24 -9.94
N LEU A 115 -4.29 26.02 -8.89
CA LEU A 115 -5.65 26.31 -8.45
C LEU A 115 -6.32 27.42 -9.27
N VAL A 116 -5.51 28.30 -9.88
CA VAL A 116 -5.98 29.47 -10.65
C VAL A 116 -6.71 29.00 -11.90
N GLY A 117 -7.97 29.39 -12.05
CA GLY A 117 -8.82 29.00 -13.17
C GLY A 117 -9.37 27.56 -13.07
N VAL A 118 -8.99 26.81 -12.04
CA VAL A 118 -9.57 25.50 -11.71
C VAL A 118 -10.64 25.68 -10.63
N SER A 119 -10.23 26.08 -9.42
CA SER A 119 -11.15 26.23 -8.27
C SER A 119 -11.20 27.64 -7.70
N HIS A 120 -10.22 28.48 -8.02
CA HIS A 120 -10.08 29.84 -7.48
C HIS A 120 -9.63 30.82 -8.57
N THR A 121 -9.85 32.11 -8.31
CA THR A 121 -9.32 33.21 -9.12
C THR A 121 -7.85 33.48 -8.83
N ASN A 122 -7.20 34.31 -9.64
CA ASN A 122 -5.79 34.68 -9.44
C ASN A 122 -5.59 35.42 -8.12
N GLU A 123 -6.47 36.36 -7.82
CA GLU A 123 -6.43 37.19 -6.61
C GLU A 123 -6.66 36.34 -5.35
N GLU A 124 -7.64 35.43 -5.36
CA GLU A 124 -7.89 34.53 -4.23
C GLU A 124 -6.67 33.66 -3.92
N VAL A 125 -6.07 33.03 -4.92
CA VAL A 125 -4.90 32.16 -4.71
C VAL A 125 -3.69 32.97 -4.25
N ARG A 126 -3.49 34.18 -4.77
CA ARG A 126 -2.42 35.07 -4.33
C ARG A 126 -2.55 35.37 -2.85
N ASN A 127 -3.74 35.80 -2.42
CA ASN A 127 -3.99 36.12 -1.02
C ASN A 127 -3.76 34.90 -0.12
N MET A 128 -4.25 33.72 -0.51
CA MET A 128 -4.02 32.47 0.23
C MET A 128 -2.54 32.06 0.28
N ALA A 129 -1.76 32.33 -0.77
CA ALA A 129 -0.33 32.02 -0.79
C ALA A 129 0.46 32.96 0.14
N GLU A 130 0.08 34.23 0.18
CA GLU A 130 0.70 35.28 1.00
C GLU A 130 0.46 35.07 2.51
N GLU A 131 -0.52 34.25 2.91
CA GLU A 131 -0.73 33.83 4.30
C GLU A 131 0.39 32.93 4.85
N PHE A 132 1.24 32.36 3.99
CA PHE A 132 2.32 31.45 4.39
C PHE A 132 3.70 32.08 4.16
N GLU A 133 4.64 31.70 5.02
CA GLU A 133 6.05 32.08 4.90
C GLU A 133 6.89 30.97 4.25
N TYR A 134 7.78 31.37 3.35
CA TYR A 134 8.73 30.49 2.68
C TYR A 134 10.16 30.99 2.86
N ASP A 135 11.13 30.08 2.75
CA ASP A 135 12.54 30.45 2.69
C ASP A 135 12.83 31.19 1.37
N ASP A 136 13.60 32.26 1.48
CA ASP A 136 14.02 33.09 0.35
C ASP A 136 15.54 33.09 0.20
N GLU A 137 16.07 33.77 -0.83
CA GLU A 137 17.51 33.94 -0.93
C GLU A 137 18.10 34.63 0.32
N PRO A 138 19.26 34.20 0.82
CA PRO A 138 19.92 34.88 1.93
C PRO A 138 20.15 36.37 1.61
N ASP A 139 20.24 37.19 2.66
CA ASP A 139 20.59 38.61 2.50
C ASP A 139 22.07 38.80 2.05
N GLU A 140 22.46 40.05 1.80
CA GLU A 140 23.83 40.41 1.39
C GLU A 140 24.90 40.05 2.45
N GLN A 141 24.48 39.69 3.67
CA GLN A 141 25.33 39.24 4.76
C GLN A 141 25.30 37.71 4.92
N GLY A 142 24.52 36.99 4.11
CA GLY A 142 24.36 35.54 4.14
C GLY A 142 23.38 35.02 5.19
N ASN A 143 22.58 35.88 5.82
CA ASN A 143 21.58 35.44 6.79
C ASN A 143 20.31 34.91 6.07
N PRO A 144 19.70 33.82 6.57
CA PRO A 144 18.45 33.32 6.00
C PRO A 144 17.33 34.32 6.24
N LYS A 145 16.50 34.54 5.22
CA LYS A 145 15.30 35.38 5.31
C LYS A 145 14.06 34.61 4.87
N LYS A 146 12.91 35.04 5.36
CA LYS A 146 11.60 34.54 4.95
C LYS A 146 10.92 35.53 4.03
N ARG A 147 10.02 35.05 3.19
CA ARG A 147 9.13 35.88 2.37
C ARG A 147 7.70 35.35 2.38
N PRO A 148 6.70 36.20 2.08
CA PRO A 148 5.37 35.72 1.78
C PRO A 148 5.38 34.80 0.55
N GLY A 149 4.45 33.86 0.52
CA GLY A 149 4.26 32.95 -0.60
C GLY A 149 3.84 33.67 -1.87
N LYS A 150 4.22 33.08 -3.00
CA LYS A 150 3.79 33.49 -4.35
C LYS A 150 3.19 32.30 -5.10
N LEU A 151 2.50 32.58 -6.20
CA LEU A 151 1.82 31.57 -7.01
C LEU A 151 2.72 30.41 -7.51
N SER A 152 4.03 30.65 -7.64
CA SER A 152 4.97 29.60 -8.07
C SER A 152 5.32 28.59 -6.98
N ASP A 153 5.09 28.92 -5.70
CA ASP A 153 5.44 28.04 -4.59
C ASP A 153 4.46 26.87 -4.46
N TYR A 154 4.90 25.83 -3.75
CA TYR A 154 4.10 24.66 -3.42
C TYR A 154 3.33 24.85 -2.12
N ILE A 155 2.19 24.16 -1.98
CA ILE A 155 1.43 24.15 -0.74
C ILE A 155 2.33 23.59 0.37
N PRO A 156 2.50 24.30 1.50
CA PRO A 156 3.47 23.91 2.51
C PRO A 156 2.96 22.69 3.28
N GLY A 157 3.86 21.77 3.60
CA GLY A 157 3.58 20.65 4.50
C GLY A 157 3.53 21.10 5.98
N PRO A 158 2.79 20.38 6.84
CA PRO A 158 2.65 20.74 8.26
C PRO A 158 3.89 20.42 9.11
N TYR A 159 4.76 19.53 8.63
CA TYR A 159 5.92 19.07 9.38
C TYR A 159 7.21 19.31 8.57
N PRO A 160 8.32 19.67 9.23
CA PRO A 160 9.59 19.93 8.55
C PRO A 160 10.27 18.65 8.03
N ASN A 161 9.91 17.48 8.58
CA ASN A 161 10.45 16.18 8.18
C ASN A 161 9.58 15.02 8.69
N GLU A 162 9.88 13.81 8.24
CA GLU A 162 9.18 12.57 8.61
C GLU A 162 9.24 12.29 10.12
N GLN A 163 10.38 12.51 10.77
CA GLN A 163 10.55 12.22 12.19
C GLN A 163 9.65 13.11 13.05
N ALA A 164 9.52 14.40 12.71
CA ALA A 164 8.59 15.32 13.36
C ALA A 164 7.14 14.88 13.16
N ALA A 165 6.77 14.44 11.94
CA ALA A 165 5.43 13.94 11.66
C ALA A 165 5.10 12.70 12.50
N ARG A 166 6.01 11.71 12.56
CA ARG A 166 5.84 10.52 13.40
C ARG A 166 5.77 10.86 14.88
N ALA A 167 6.60 11.78 15.36
CA ALA A 167 6.58 12.20 16.76
C ALA A 167 5.23 12.83 17.14
N ALA A 168 4.66 13.66 16.28
CA ALA A 168 3.36 14.28 16.50
C ALA A 168 2.17 13.31 16.37
N ASN A 169 2.33 12.19 15.65
CA ASN A 169 1.26 11.25 15.33
C ASN A 169 1.51 9.83 15.89
N GLN A 170 2.09 9.74 17.10
CA GLN A 170 2.26 8.48 17.85
C GLN A 170 3.00 7.37 17.05
N GLY A 171 3.96 7.77 16.24
CA GLY A 171 4.78 6.88 15.40
C GLY A 171 4.23 6.66 13.98
N ALA A 172 2.94 6.93 13.74
CA ALA A 172 2.34 6.86 12.41
C ALA A 172 2.80 8.05 11.56
N LEU A 173 3.05 7.81 10.27
CA LEU A 173 3.37 8.86 9.31
C LEU A 173 2.13 9.15 8.46
N PRO A 174 1.52 10.34 8.56
CA PRO A 174 0.48 10.75 7.62
C PRO A 174 1.04 10.80 6.19
N PRO A 175 0.47 10.07 5.22
CA PRO A 175 0.95 10.10 3.84
C PRO A 175 0.68 11.46 3.16
N ASP A 176 1.56 11.88 2.25
CA ASP A 176 1.29 12.97 1.31
C ASP A 176 0.05 12.65 0.47
N LEU A 177 -0.87 13.61 0.37
CA LEU A 177 -2.15 13.40 -0.30
C LEU A 177 -2.12 13.71 -1.80
N SER A 178 -1.00 14.20 -2.33
CA SER A 178 -0.91 14.67 -3.72
C SER A 178 -1.33 13.63 -4.76
N LEU A 179 -1.11 12.35 -4.47
CA LEU A 179 -1.43 11.22 -5.37
C LEU A 179 -2.21 10.11 -4.67
N ILE A 180 -2.78 10.35 -3.48
CA ILE A 180 -3.34 9.28 -2.64
C ILE A 180 -4.47 8.50 -3.34
N VAL A 181 -5.29 9.20 -4.14
CA VAL A 181 -6.38 8.60 -4.93
C VAL A 181 -5.87 7.69 -6.05
N LYS A 182 -4.63 7.86 -6.50
CA LYS A 182 -3.97 6.99 -7.49
C LYS A 182 -3.06 5.95 -6.85
N ALA A 183 -2.69 6.14 -5.59
CA ALA A 183 -1.78 5.28 -4.84
C ALA A 183 -2.50 4.21 -4.01
N ARG A 184 -3.82 4.09 -4.13
CA ARG A 184 -4.66 3.10 -3.44
C ARG A 184 -5.60 2.43 -4.44
N HIS A 185 -5.80 1.13 -4.28
CA HIS A 185 -6.83 0.41 -5.03
C HIS A 185 -8.21 0.95 -4.64
N GLY A 186 -9.17 0.92 -5.57
CA GLY A 186 -10.49 1.55 -5.40
C GLY A 186 -10.49 3.09 -5.54
N GLY A 187 -9.35 3.76 -5.36
CA GLY A 187 -9.20 5.20 -5.62
C GLY A 187 -10.21 6.06 -4.86
N CYS A 188 -11.09 6.77 -5.59
CA CYS A 188 -12.08 7.67 -5.00
C CYS A 188 -13.04 6.94 -4.05
N ASP A 189 -13.48 5.74 -4.44
CA ASP A 189 -14.42 4.93 -3.66
C ASP A 189 -13.82 4.50 -2.33
N TYR A 190 -12.53 4.14 -2.33
CA TYR A 190 -11.78 3.78 -1.14
C TYR A 190 -11.65 4.96 -0.18
N ILE A 191 -11.24 6.13 -0.67
CA ILE A 191 -11.03 7.30 0.20
C ILE A 191 -12.36 7.76 0.81
N PHE A 192 -13.44 7.80 0.02
CA PHE A 192 -14.74 8.17 0.55
C PHE A 192 -15.21 7.17 1.62
N SER A 193 -15.14 5.87 1.32
CA SER A 193 -15.55 4.82 2.27
C SER A 193 -14.68 4.80 3.53
N LEU A 194 -13.38 5.12 3.42
CA LEU A 194 -12.49 5.21 4.57
C LEU A 194 -12.89 6.36 5.49
N LEU A 195 -13.18 7.53 4.93
CA LEU A 195 -13.55 8.71 5.70
C LEU A 195 -14.92 8.58 6.37
N THR A 196 -15.88 7.91 5.72
CA THR A 196 -17.26 7.77 6.22
C THR A 196 -17.57 6.37 6.77
N GLY A 197 -16.57 5.52 6.95
CA GLY A 197 -16.73 4.11 7.32
C GLY A 197 -16.28 3.77 8.73
N TYR A 198 -15.83 4.75 9.53
CA TYR A 198 -15.50 4.51 10.93
C TYR A 198 -16.76 4.17 11.73
N PRO A 199 -16.87 2.96 12.31
CA PRO A 199 -17.98 2.61 13.18
C PRO A 199 -17.84 3.30 14.54
N ASP A 200 -18.95 3.40 15.28
CA ASP A 200 -18.94 3.91 16.66
C ASP A 200 -18.11 3.02 17.60
N GLU A 201 -18.16 1.70 17.36
CA GLU A 201 -17.39 0.69 18.09
C GLU A 201 -16.94 -0.44 17.14
N PRO A 202 -15.79 -1.10 17.42
CA PRO A 202 -15.37 -2.26 16.65
C PRO A 202 -16.32 -3.46 16.87
N PRO A 203 -16.45 -4.35 15.87
CA PRO A 203 -17.28 -5.56 15.97
C PRO A 203 -16.74 -6.63 16.92
#